data_AF-A0A920W501-F1
#
_entry.id   AF-A0A920W501-F1
#
_cell.length_a   1.000
_cell.length_b   1.000
_cell.length_c   1.000
_cell.angle_alpha   90.00
_cell.angle_beta   90.00
_cell.angle_gamma   90.00
#
_symmetry.space_group_name_H-M   'P 1'
#
loop_
_entity.id
_entity.type
_entity.pdbx_description
1 polymer ?
#
loop_
_entity_poly.entity_id
_entity_poly.type
_entity_poly.pdbx_seq_one_letter_code
_entity_poly.pdbx_strand_id
1 'polypeptide(L)'
;MDYIALWGGPHPILTDSGGYQVFSLASRRVISEQGVRFQSYLDGSVHELSPELATDIQAQLGSDIAMVFDECTTYPATAKETRESMERTLRWAARCRERHAYLAGNPAGAGSSMTTPGQVQFGIVQGGFYPELREASASGTVALDFDAYAIGGLSVGEPTMAMYEVVGQTAALLPPEKPRYLMGVGMPDDLVESVARGIDLFDCVLPTRNARNGQLFTRSGPISIKNSIFSDDERPLDEECLCYTCRHFSRAYLRHLYMAKEITSTTLNTLHNLHFYLDTMRRKQRGYCVGQVRNVPASLPPKVLPPAVTKSPVNMKFVSRI
;
A
#
# COMPACT_ATOMS: atom_id res chain seq x y z
N MET A 1 26.50 -13.01 -19.01
CA MET A 1 25.49 -12.00 -19.39
C MET A 1 24.19 -12.42 -18.74
N ASP A 2 23.43 -11.43 -18.29
CA ASP A 2 22.03 -11.51 -17.86
C ASP A 2 21.81 -12.10 -16.43
N TYR A 3 21.11 -11.47 -15.47
CA TYR A 3 20.15 -10.36 -15.50
C TYR A 3 20.35 -9.45 -14.28
N ILE A 4 20.13 -8.14 -14.48
CA ILE A 4 20.01 -7.14 -13.42
C ILE A 4 18.72 -7.42 -12.64
N ALA A 5 18.81 -8.11 -11.51
CA ALA A 5 17.79 -8.08 -10.46
C ALA A 5 18.14 -6.94 -9.50
N LEU A 6 17.51 -5.78 -9.67
CA LEU A 6 17.52 -4.74 -8.65
C LEU A 6 16.74 -5.28 -7.44
N TRP A 7 17.46 -5.58 -6.35
CA TRP A 7 17.07 -6.25 -5.09
C TRP A 7 17.31 -7.78 -5.04
N GLY A 8 18.54 -8.18 -4.68
CA GLY A 8 19.00 -9.59 -4.61
C GLY A 8 18.57 -10.37 -3.35
N GLY A 9 17.29 -10.33 -2.96
CA GLY A 9 16.74 -11.14 -1.86
C GLY A 9 15.63 -12.11 -2.32
N PRO A 10 15.39 -13.23 -1.62
CA PRO A 10 14.40 -14.25 -2.01
C PRO A 10 12.96 -13.88 -1.61
N HIS A 11 12.65 -12.59 -1.46
CA HIS A 11 11.39 -12.14 -0.88
C HIS A 11 10.46 -11.59 -1.96
N PRO A 12 9.14 -11.85 -1.85
CA PRO A 12 8.20 -11.39 -2.86
C PRO A 12 8.15 -9.88 -3.01
N ILE A 13 7.96 -9.44 -4.25
CA ILE A 13 7.81 -8.04 -4.64
C ILE A 13 6.41 -7.85 -5.22
N LEU A 14 5.73 -6.79 -4.77
CA LEU A 14 4.53 -6.27 -5.39
C LEU A 14 4.88 -5.01 -6.15
N THR A 15 4.55 -4.96 -7.44
CA THR A 15 4.65 -3.75 -8.27
C THR A 15 3.30 -3.10 -8.39
N ASP A 16 3.22 -1.80 -8.15
CA ASP A 16 2.04 -1.05 -8.54
C ASP A 16 2.02 -0.82 -10.06
N SER A 17 0.85 -0.47 -10.57
CA SER A 17 0.63 -0.31 -12.01
C SER A 17 1.09 1.05 -12.55
N GLY A 18 1.48 1.98 -11.66
CA GLY A 18 1.83 3.37 -11.99
C GLY A 18 0.64 4.31 -12.16
N GLY A 19 -0.61 3.83 -12.11
CA GLY A 19 -1.82 4.65 -12.26
C GLY A 19 -1.91 5.79 -11.25
N TYR A 20 -1.54 5.53 -9.99
CA TYR A 20 -1.51 6.56 -8.95
C TYR A 20 -0.40 7.62 -9.15
N GLN A 21 0.79 7.22 -9.60
CA GLN A 21 1.88 8.16 -9.89
C GLN A 21 1.49 9.08 -11.02
N VAL A 22 0.88 8.53 -12.07
CA VAL A 22 0.29 9.32 -13.16
C VAL A 22 -0.83 10.22 -12.62
N PHE A 23 -1.66 9.74 -11.69
CA PHE A 23 -2.64 10.53 -10.95
C PHE A 23 -2.02 11.71 -10.17
N SER A 24 -0.81 11.56 -9.63
CA SER A 24 -0.12 12.64 -8.91
C SER A 24 0.41 13.75 -9.84
N LEU A 25 0.54 13.47 -11.15
CA LEU A 25 1.00 14.41 -12.19
C LEU A 25 -0.14 15.23 -12.82
N ALA A 26 -1.17 15.60 -12.06
CA ALA A 26 -2.47 16.11 -12.57
C ALA A 26 -2.41 17.17 -13.68
N SER A 27 -1.52 18.14 -13.61
CA SER A 27 -1.40 19.19 -14.64
C SER A 27 -0.68 18.75 -15.93
N ARG A 28 -0.11 17.55 -15.95
CA ARG A 28 0.78 17.06 -17.01
C ARG A 28 0.32 15.73 -17.61
N ARG A 29 -0.97 15.42 -17.52
CA ARG A 29 -1.53 14.18 -18.09
C ARG A 29 -2.82 14.40 -18.88
N VAL A 30 -3.09 13.48 -19.79
CA VAL A 30 -4.36 13.33 -20.51
C VAL A 30 -4.79 11.88 -20.38
N ILE A 31 -5.95 11.64 -19.79
CA ILE A 31 -6.55 10.31 -19.65
C ILE A 31 -7.53 10.10 -20.81
N SER A 32 -7.44 8.94 -21.47
CA SER A 32 -8.40 8.48 -22.47
C SER A 32 -8.82 7.04 -22.17
N GLU A 33 -9.66 6.43 -23.00
CA GLU A 33 -9.99 5.01 -22.83
C GLU A 33 -8.77 4.11 -23.10
N GLN A 34 -7.83 4.55 -23.93
CA GLN A 34 -6.67 3.77 -24.37
C GLN A 34 -5.61 3.65 -23.27
N GLY A 35 -5.52 4.66 -22.40
CA GLY A 35 -4.55 4.73 -21.32
C GLY A 35 -4.33 6.18 -20.89
N VAL A 36 -3.12 6.47 -20.42
CA VAL A 36 -2.73 7.82 -20.02
C VAL A 36 -1.48 8.27 -20.74
N ARG A 37 -1.54 9.47 -21.30
CA ARG A 37 -0.37 10.19 -21.83
C ARG A 37 0.07 11.22 -20.80
N PHE A 38 1.35 11.25 -20.45
CA PHE A 38 1.88 12.17 -19.45
C PHE A 38 3.27 12.67 -19.79
N GLN A 39 3.66 13.79 -19.18
CA GLN A 39 4.99 14.36 -19.30
C GLN A 39 5.85 13.97 -18.10
N SER A 40 7.03 13.41 -18.36
CA SER A 40 8.06 13.09 -17.36
C SER A 40 8.43 14.33 -16.55
N TYR A 41 8.49 14.18 -15.22
CA TYR A 41 8.94 15.25 -14.33
C TYR A 41 10.48 15.39 -14.29
N LEU A 42 11.22 14.42 -14.85
CA LEU A 42 12.68 14.40 -14.86
C LEU A 42 13.26 15.24 -16.00
N ASP A 43 12.72 15.09 -17.21
CA ASP A 43 13.28 15.65 -18.44
C ASP A 43 12.23 16.28 -19.38
N GLY A 44 10.94 16.20 -19.04
CA GLY A 44 9.87 16.75 -19.87
C GLY A 44 9.51 15.91 -21.09
N SER A 45 10.07 14.70 -21.25
CA SER A 45 9.70 13.78 -22.32
C SER A 45 8.25 13.30 -22.16
N VAL A 46 7.61 12.92 -23.28
CA VAL A 46 6.21 12.48 -23.30
C VAL A 46 6.16 10.96 -23.35
N HIS A 47 5.42 10.36 -22.42
CA HIS A 47 5.22 8.92 -22.32
C HIS A 47 3.72 8.57 -22.36
N GLU A 48 3.44 7.33 -22.71
CA GLU A 48 2.11 6.74 -22.68
C GLU A 48 2.13 5.46 -21.86
N LEU A 49 1.07 5.22 -21.09
CA LEU A 49 0.89 4.02 -20.29
C LEU A 49 -0.53 3.50 -20.50
N SER A 50 -0.64 2.29 -21.04
CA SER A 50 -1.92 1.58 -21.23
C SER A 50 -2.02 0.41 -20.24
N PRO A 51 -3.23 -0.15 -20.02
CA PRO A 51 -3.43 -1.43 -19.33
C PRO A 51 -2.46 -2.54 -19.76
N GLU A 52 -2.28 -2.72 -21.07
CA GLU A 52 -1.40 -3.75 -21.63
C GLU A 52 0.06 -3.45 -21.35
N LEU A 53 0.49 -2.20 -21.59
CA LEU A 53 1.87 -1.81 -21.36
C LEU A 53 2.26 -1.85 -19.88
N ALA A 54 1.35 -1.44 -18.98
CA ALA A 54 1.56 -1.56 -17.54
C ALA A 54 1.70 -3.03 -17.11
N THR A 55 0.92 -3.93 -17.72
CA THR A 55 1.01 -5.38 -17.48
C THR A 55 2.35 -5.93 -18.01
N ASP A 56 2.76 -5.54 -19.21
CA ASP A 56 4.03 -5.96 -19.82
C ASP A 56 5.25 -5.49 -19.02
N ILE A 57 5.23 -4.25 -18.54
CA ILE A 57 6.31 -3.70 -17.71
C ILE A 57 6.44 -4.51 -16.41
N GLN A 58 5.34 -4.77 -15.70
CA GLN A 58 5.37 -5.55 -14.46
C GLN A 58 5.83 -6.99 -14.68
N ALA A 59 5.42 -7.60 -15.79
CA ALA A 59 5.88 -8.94 -16.18
C ALA A 59 7.37 -8.98 -16.52
N GLN A 60 7.93 -7.91 -17.06
CA GLN A 60 9.38 -7.79 -17.34
C GLN A 60 10.19 -7.46 -16.09
N LEU A 61 9.66 -6.60 -15.21
CA LEU A 61 10.26 -6.31 -13.90
C LEU A 61 10.37 -7.57 -13.02
N GLY A 62 9.53 -8.58 -13.27
CA GLY A 62 9.60 -9.87 -12.59
C GLY A 62 9.07 -9.83 -11.16
N SER A 63 8.04 -9.02 -10.90
CA SER A 63 7.36 -9.02 -9.60
C SER A 63 6.61 -10.34 -9.36
N ASP A 64 6.39 -10.67 -8.09
CA ASP A 64 5.55 -11.80 -7.70
C ASP A 64 4.07 -11.43 -7.76
N ILE A 65 3.75 -10.15 -7.50
CA ILE A 65 2.39 -9.61 -7.50
C ILE A 65 2.34 -8.39 -8.41
N ALA A 66 1.48 -8.45 -9.43
CA ALA A 66 1.19 -7.33 -10.33
C ALA A 66 -0.17 -6.70 -10.02
N MET A 67 -0.24 -5.38 -9.97
CA MET A 67 -1.50 -4.65 -9.83
C MET A 67 -2.09 -4.34 -11.21
N VAL A 68 -3.41 -4.41 -11.36
CA VAL A 68 -4.07 -3.89 -12.58
C VAL A 68 -3.89 -2.37 -12.70
N PHE A 69 -3.86 -1.88 -13.94
CA PHE A 69 -3.89 -0.46 -14.22
C PHE A 69 -5.28 0.12 -13.94
N ASP A 70 -5.34 1.20 -13.17
CA ASP A 70 -6.58 1.83 -12.73
C ASP A 70 -6.53 3.35 -12.86
N GLU A 71 -7.68 3.98 -12.70
CA GLU A 71 -7.80 5.42 -12.59
C GLU A 71 -8.24 5.80 -11.18
N CYS A 72 -7.35 6.49 -10.45
CA CYS A 72 -7.68 7.02 -9.13
C CYS A 72 -8.50 8.32 -9.26
N THR A 73 -9.59 8.43 -8.50
CA THR A 73 -10.37 9.66 -8.35
C THR A 73 -9.85 10.50 -7.17
N THR A 74 -9.95 11.83 -7.24
CA THR A 74 -9.65 12.73 -6.09
C THR A 74 -10.73 12.65 -5.00
N TYR A 75 -10.41 13.14 -3.80
CA TYR A 75 -11.41 13.47 -2.79
C TYR A 75 -11.40 14.98 -2.47
N PRO A 76 -12.55 15.66 -2.47
CA PRO A 76 -13.86 15.18 -2.91
C PRO A 76 -13.93 15.03 -4.44
N ALA A 77 -14.90 14.24 -4.92
CA ALA A 77 -15.29 14.14 -6.32
C ALA A 77 -16.80 13.92 -6.44
N THR A 78 -17.38 14.35 -7.56
CA THR A 78 -18.81 14.14 -7.81
C THR A 78 -19.11 12.66 -8.09
N ALA A 79 -20.36 12.25 -7.86
CA ALA A 79 -20.80 10.89 -8.17
C ALA A 79 -20.61 10.55 -9.66
N LYS A 80 -20.77 11.54 -10.55
CA LYS A 80 -20.57 11.39 -11.98
C LYS A 80 -19.10 11.11 -12.32
N GLU A 81 -18.18 11.96 -11.86
CA GLU A 81 -16.73 11.76 -12.09
C GLU A 81 -16.25 10.43 -11.51
N THR A 82 -16.72 10.09 -10.31
CA THR A 82 -16.38 8.83 -9.64
C THR A 82 -16.90 7.63 -10.43
N ARG A 83 -18.12 7.70 -10.98
CA ARG A 83 -18.70 6.64 -11.81
C ARG A 83 -17.90 6.45 -13.10
N GLU A 84 -17.60 7.53 -13.81
CA GLU A 84 -16.83 7.47 -15.07
C GLU A 84 -15.44 6.84 -14.86
N SER A 85 -14.74 7.25 -13.80
CA SER A 85 -13.42 6.73 -13.42
C SER A 85 -13.49 5.25 -12.97
N MET A 86 -14.52 4.87 -12.19
CA MET A 86 -14.74 3.50 -11.75
C MET A 86 -15.06 2.56 -12.94
N GLU A 87 -15.94 2.98 -13.84
CA GLU A 87 -16.30 2.20 -15.03
C GLU A 87 -15.10 2.04 -15.98
N ARG A 88 -14.27 3.08 -16.14
CA ARG A 88 -13.00 2.99 -16.88
C ARG A 88 -12.05 2.00 -16.22
N THR A 89 -11.92 2.05 -14.89
CA THR A 89 -11.10 1.11 -14.13
C THR A 89 -11.54 -0.34 -14.35
N LEU A 90 -12.84 -0.64 -14.39
CA LEU A 90 -13.33 -2.00 -14.70
C LEU A 90 -12.93 -2.45 -16.11
N ARG A 91 -13.08 -1.60 -17.12
CA ARG A 91 -12.68 -1.92 -18.50
C ARG A 91 -11.16 -2.12 -18.62
N TRP A 92 -10.38 -1.30 -17.92
CA TRP A 92 -8.92 -1.44 -17.86
C TRP A 92 -8.48 -2.70 -17.11
N ALA A 93 -9.15 -3.06 -16.02
CA ALA A 93 -8.89 -4.29 -15.29
C ALA A 93 -9.11 -5.52 -16.19
N ALA A 94 -10.19 -5.54 -16.99
CA ALA A 94 -10.44 -6.62 -17.94
C ALA A 94 -9.30 -6.75 -18.98
N ARG A 95 -8.83 -5.63 -19.53
CA ARG A 95 -7.69 -5.58 -20.47
C ARG A 95 -6.39 -6.06 -19.83
N CYS A 96 -6.10 -5.65 -18.59
CA CYS A 96 -4.96 -6.14 -17.82
C CYS A 96 -5.04 -7.66 -17.60
N ARG A 97 -6.24 -8.18 -17.30
CA ARG A 97 -6.45 -9.61 -17.05
C ARG A 97 -6.24 -10.45 -18.31
N GLU A 98 -6.80 -10.01 -19.43
CA GLU A 98 -6.60 -10.65 -20.73
C GLU A 98 -5.11 -10.67 -21.11
N ARG A 99 -4.42 -9.53 -20.98
CA ARG A 99 -2.99 -9.44 -21.27
C ARG A 99 -2.15 -10.34 -20.36
N HIS A 100 -2.43 -10.35 -19.06
CA HIS A 100 -1.72 -11.20 -18.11
C HIS A 100 -1.92 -12.69 -18.41
N ALA A 101 -3.14 -13.12 -18.73
CA ALA A 101 -3.42 -14.49 -19.13
C ALA A 101 -2.68 -14.89 -20.42
N TYR A 102 -2.61 -13.98 -21.40
CA TYR A 102 -1.82 -14.19 -22.61
C TYR A 102 -0.33 -14.39 -22.31
N LEU A 103 0.26 -13.55 -21.45
CA LEU A 103 1.67 -13.65 -21.06
C LEU A 103 1.96 -14.93 -20.28
N ALA A 104 1.05 -15.34 -19.39
CA ALA A 104 1.18 -16.57 -18.61
C ALA A 104 1.08 -17.84 -19.48
N GLY A 105 0.26 -17.81 -20.53
CA GLY A 105 0.06 -18.93 -21.45
C GLY A 105 1.10 -19.03 -22.59
N ASN A 106 1.98 -18.04 -22.75
CA ASN A 106 2.96 -17.99 -23.84
C ASN A 106 4.40 -18.05 -23.30
N PRO A 107 4.90 -19.24 -22.93
CA PRO A 107 6.26 -19.40 -22.43
C PRO A 107 7.28 -19.06 -23.52
N ALA A 108 8.06 -18.00 -23.28
CA ALA A 108 9.28 -17.57 -24.00
C ALA A 108 9.42 -18.06 -25.46
N GLY A 109 8.62 -17.49 -26.37
CA GLY A 109 8.75 -17.77 -27.82
C GLY A 109 8.34 -16.63 -28.77
N ALA A 110 7.65 -15.59 -28.28
CA ALA A 110 7.24 -14.44 -29.09
C ALA A 110 7.23 -13.13 -28.28
N GLY A 111 8.36 -12.43 -28.27
CA GLY A 111 8.47 -10.98 -28.03
C GLY A 111 8.23 -10.41 -26.62
N SER A 112 7.49 -11.07 -25.73
CA SER A 112 7.36 -10.67 -24.33
C SER A 112 7.09 -11.88 -23.45
N SER A 113 8.10 -12.34 -22.70
CA SER A 113 7.95 -13.44 -21.73
C SER A 113 7.79 -12.87 -20.34
N MET A 114 6.80 -13.36 -19.59
CA MET A 114 6.74 -13.17 -18.15
C MET A 114 8.03 -13.74 -17.54
N THR A 115 8.78 -12.90 -16.81
CA THR A 115 10.11 -13.30 -16.28
C THR A 115 10.00 -14.08 -14.97
N THR A 116 8.87 -13.94 -14.27
CA THR A 116 8.57 -14.66 -13.02
C THR A 116 7.45 -15.67 -13.24
N PRO A 117 7.75 -16.98 -13.33
CA PRO A 117 6.73 -18.01 -13.39
C PRO A 117 5.80 -17.93 -12.17
N GLY A 118 4.49 -17.88 -12.42
CA GLY A 118 3.49 -17.84 -11.35
C GLY A 118 3.28 -16.47 -10.71
N GLN A 119 3.66 -15.36 -11.39
CA GLN A 119 3.20 -14.03 -11.00
C GLN A 119 1.67 -14.01 -10.86
N VAL A 120 1.18 -13.48 -9.74
CA VAL A 120 -0.25 -13.32 -9.47
C VAL A 120 -0.70 -11.89 -9.76
N GLN A 121 -1.99 -11.70 -10.03
CA GLN A 121 -2.54 -10.39 -10.40
C GLN A 121 -3.67 -9.95 -9.47
N PHE A 122 -3.57 -8.72 -8.97
CA PHE A 122 -4.55 -8.15 -8.04
C PHE A 122 -5.45 -7.15 -8.77
N GLY A 123 -6.76 -7.31 -8.61
CA GLY A 123 -7.76 -6.34 -9.08
C GLY A 123 -7.88 -5.15 -8.12
N ILE A 124 -8.29 -3.98 -8.61
CA ILE A 124 -8.50 -2.78 -7.79
C ILE A 124 -9.97 -2.39 -7.81
N VAL A 125 -10.57 -2.24 -6.63
CA VAL A 125 -11.91 -1.71 -6.44
C VAL A 125 -11.83 -0.20 -6.24
N GLN A 126 -12.53 0.54 -7.11
CA GLN A 126 -12.71 2.00 -7.06
C GLN A 126 -14.18 2.32 -6.68
N GLY A 127 -14.59 3.59 -6.77
CA GLY A 127 -15.96 4.01 -6.46
C GLY A 127 -16.08 5.09 -5.37
N GLY A 128 -14.95 5.63 -4.89
CA GLY A 128 -14.92 6.75 -3.96
C GLY A 128 -15.70 6.46 -2.67
N PHE A 129 -16.55 7.42 -2.27
CA PHE A 129 -17.36 7.39 -1.05
C PHE A 129 -18.85 7.17 -1.35
N TYR A 130 -19.15 6.53 -2.48
CA TYR A 130 -20.50 6.21 -2.93
C TYR A 130 -20.72 4.69 -2.84
N PRO A 131 -21.49 4.18 -1.85
CA PRO A 131 -21.64 2.75 -1.61
C PRO A 131 -22.11 1.95 -2.84
N GLU A 132 -23.01 2.52 -3.63
CA GLU A 132 -23.52 1.90 -4.85
C GLU A 132 -22.45 1.76 -5.95
N LEU A 133 -21.50 2.69 -6.02
CA LEU A 133 -20.37 2.61 -6.95
C LEU A 133 -19.33 1.59 -6.47
N ARG A 134 -19.12 1.51 -5.15
CA ARG A 134 -18.25 0.48 -4.54
C ARG A 134 -18.81 -0.92 -4.76
N GLU A 135 -20.12 -1.10 -4.64
CA GLU A 135 -20.80 -2.37 -4.92
C GLU A 135 -20.66 -2.77 -6.39
N ALA A 136 -20.95 -1.85 -7.32
CA ALA A 136 -20.78 -2.10 -8.75
C ALA A 136 -19.32 -2.44 -9.10
N SER A 137 -18.36 -1.69 -8.54
CA SER A 137 -16.93 -1.94 -8.76
C SER A 137 -16.50 -3.28 -8.17
N ALA A 138 -16.89 -3.61 -6.94
CA ALA A 138 -16.54 -4.87 -6.31
C ALA A 138 -17.11 -6.06 -7.11
N SER A 139 -18.39 -6.01 -7.49
CA SER A 139 -19.02 -7.06 -8.30
C SER A 139 -18.32 -7.23 -9.66
N GLY A 140 -18.03 -6.12 -10.34
CA GLY A 140 -17.35 -6.15 -11.64
C GLY A 140 -15.93 -6.70 -11.56
N THR A 141 -15.15 -6.26 -10.56
CA THR A 141 -13.77 -6.72 -10.36
C THR A 141 -13.73 -8.19 -9.92
N VAL A 142 -14.66 -8.64 -9.07
CA VAL A 142 -14.75 -10.05 -8.64
C VAL A 142 -15.07 -10.98 -9.82
N ALA A 143 -15.96 -10.56 -10.72
CA ALA A 143 -16.32 -11.34 -11.91
C ALA A 143 -15.14 -11.59 -12.87
N LEU A 144 -14.07 -10.80 -12.79
CA LEU A 144 -12.83 -10.99 -13.57
C LEU A 144 -11.85 -12.01 -12.94
N ASP A 145 -12.17 -12.52 -11.75
CA ASP A 145 -11.47 -13.61 -11.07
C ASP A 145 -9.95 -13.37 -10.87
N PHE A 146 -9.60 -12.29 -10.16
CA PHE A 146 -8.22 -12.00 -9.73
C PHE A 146 -7.78 -12.83 -8.51
N ASP A 147 -6.47 -12.92 -8.28
CA ASP A 147 -5.89 -13.69 -7.16
C ASP A 147 -6.13 -13.03 -5.79
N ALA A 148 -6.27 -11.70 -5.78
CA ALA A 148 -6.66 -10.90 -4.62
C ALA A 148 -7.28 -9.57 -5.07
N TYR A 149 -7.84 -8.83 -4.11
CA TYR A 149 -8.55 -7.59 -4.37
C TYR A 149 -8.05 -6.46 -3.51
N ALA A 150 -7.64 -5.38 -4.17
CA ALA A 150 -7.27 -4.14 -3.52
C ALA A 150 -8.44 -3.17 -3.41
N ILE A 151 -8.41 -2.35 -2.39
CA ILE A 151 -9.31 -1.21 -2.19
C ILE A 151 -8.50 0.05 -2.48
N GLY A 152 -8.78 0.67 -3.62
CA GLY A 152 -8.13 1.89 -4.09
C GLY A 152 -8.98 3.15 -3.87
N GLY A 153 -8.38 4.31 -4.16
CA GLY A 153 -9.06 5.62 -4.09
C GLY A 153 -9.37 6.09 -2.67
N LEU A 154 -8.56 5.65 -1.69
CA LEU A 154 -8.62 6.04 -0.28
C LEU A 154 -7.25 6.58 0.17
N SER A 155 -7.23 7.22 1.35
CA SER A 155 -6.11 7.98 1.90
C SER A 155 -5.64 9.13 0.98
N VAL A 156 -6.60 9.80 0.34
CA VAL A 156 -6.38 10.90 -0.62
C VAL A 156 -6.85 12.27 -0.11
N GLY A 157 -7.29 12.36 1.16
CA GLY A 157 -7.63 13.62 1.84
C GLY A 157 -8.93 13.58 2.64
N GLU A 158 -9.58 12.42 2.71
CA GLU A 158 -10.84 12.22 3.41
C GLU A 158 -10.72 12.21 4.94
N PRO A 159 -11.84 12.38 5.66
CA PRO A 159 -11.91 12.09 7.08
C PRO A 159 -11.66 10.60 7.38
N THR A 160 -10.85 10.29 8.40
CA THR A 160 -10.51 8.92 8.79
C THR A 160 -11.73 8.02 9.05
N MET A 161 -12.79 8.55 9.68
CA MET A 161 -14.01 7.77 9.94
C MET A 161 -14.75 7.39 8.65
N ALA A 162 -14.77 8.28 7.65
CA ALA A 162 -15.37 7.98 6.35
C ALA A 162 -14.56 6.90 5.61
N MET A 163 -13.23 6.97 5.68
CA MET A 163 -12.34 5.92 5.16
C MET A 163 -12.67 4.56 5.82
N TYR A 164 -12.77 4.50 7.14
CA TYR A 164 -13.10 3.26 7.87
C TYR A 164 -14.44 2.66 7.50
N GLU A 165 -15.46 3.50 7.28
CA GLU A 165 -16.77 3.05 6.82
C GLU A 165 -16.67 2.42 5.43
N VAL A 166 -16.06 3.12 4.47
CA VAL A 166 -15.89 2.63 3.09
C VAL A 166 -15.04 1.36 3.05
N VAL A 167 -13.95 1.28 3.83
CA VAL A 167 -13.13 0.07 3.94
C VAL A 167 -13.96 -1.11 4.41
N GLY A 168 -14.72 -0.95 5.50
CA GLY A 168 -15.53 -2.05 6.06
C GLY A 168 -16.64 -2.50 5.12
N GLN A 169 -17.34 -1.56 4.48
CA GLN A 169 -18.39 -1.86 3.50
C GLN A 169 -17.81 -2.59 2.28
N THR A 170 -16.73 -2.07 1.71
CA THR A 170 -16.09 -2.66 0.53
C THR A 170 -15.50 -4.03 0.83
N ALA A 171 -14.82 -4.21 1.97
CA ALA A 171 -14.23 -5.49 2.35
C ALA A 171 -15.27 -6.61 2.51
N ALA A 172 -16.48 -6.27 2.99
CA ALA A 172 -17.59 -7.22 3.14
C ALA A 172 -18.16 -7.73 1.81
N LEU A 173 -17.96 -6.97 0.71
CA LEU A 173 -18.37 -7.35 -0.63
C LEU A 173 -17.34 -8.25 -1.34
N LEU A 174 -16.14 -8.38 -0.79
CA LEU A 174 -15.04 -9.13 -1.38
C LEU A 174 -14.99 -10.58 -0.87
N PRO A 175 -14.61 -11.55 -1.71
CA PRO A 175 -14.58 -12.97 -1.34
C PRO A 175 -13.71 -13.24 -0.10
N PRO A 176 -14.22 -13.92 0.94
CA PRO A 176 -13.53 -14.12 2.22
C PRO A 176 -12.27 -14.98 2.16
N GLU A 177 -12.13 -15.79 1.13
CA GLU A 177 -11.00 -16.68 0.89
C GLU A 177 -9.84 -16.00 0.15
N LYS A 178 -10.07 -14.85 -0.49
CA LYS A 178 -9.04 -14.09 -1.21
C LYS A 178 -8.50 -12.93 -0.37
N PRO A 179 -7.18 -12.61 -0.46
CA PRO A 179 -6.60 -11.50 0.30
C PRO A 179 -7.20 -10.15 -0.07
N ARG A 180 -7.28 -9.25 0.91
CA ARG A 180 -7.71 -7.86 0.73
C ARG A 180 -6.57 -6.89 0.98
N TYR A 181 -6.25 -6.06 0.01
CA TYR A 181 -5.15 -5.10 0.07
C TYR A 181 -5.67 -3.67 0.17
N LEU A 182 -5.39 -2.97 1.28
CA LEU A 182 -5.70 -1.55 1.40
C LEU A 182 -4.51 -0.70 0.98
N MET A 183 -4.67 0.02 -0.13
CA MET A 183 -3.57 0.76 -0.75
C MET A 183 -3.33 2.12 -0.08
N GLY A 184 -2.08 2.43 0.22
CA GLY A 184 -1.63 3.77 0.64
C GLY A 184 -1.92 4.17 2.09
N VAL A 185 -2.64 3.33 2.86
CA VAL A 185 -2.98 3.59 4.26
C VAL A 185 -1.86 3.12 5.17
N GLY A 186 -1.45 3.97 6.12
CA GLY A 186 -0.28 3.62 6.92
C GLY A 186 -0.09 4.30 8.26
N MET A 187 -1.04 5.01 8.87
CA MET A 187 -0.86 5.32 10.29
C MET A 187 -1.07 4.03 11.10
N PRO A 188 -0.32 3.80 12.21
CA PRO A 188 -0.44 2.57 12.98
C PRO A 188 -1.88 2.25 13.41
N ASP A 189 -2.66 3.25 13.81
CA ASP A 189 -4.08 3.05 14.17
C ASP A 189 -4.92 2.61 12.98
N ASP A 190 -4.69 3.21 11.81
CA ASP A 190 -5.44 2.89 10.61
C ASP A 190 -5.19 1.45 10.19
N LEU A 191 -3.97 0.95 10.38
CA LEU A 191 -3.63 -0.47 10.15
C LEU A 191 -4.44 -1.38 11.09
N VAL A 192 -4.43 -1.08 12.40
CA VAL A 192 -5.12 -1.90 13.40
C VAL A 192 -6.63 -1.93 13.17
N GLU A 193 -7.22 -0.77 12.88
CA GLU A 193 -8.66 -0.62 12.59
C GLU A 193 -9.04 -1.31 11.27
N SER A 194 -8.21 -1.18 10.23
CA SER A 194 -8.48 -1.80 8.93
C SER A 194 -8.35 -3.33 8.98
N VAL A 195 -7.43 -3.87 9.79
CA VAL A 195 -7.37 -5.33 10.05
C VAL A 195 -8.67 -5.80 10.72
N ALA A 196 -9.20 -5.04 11.68
CA ALA A 196 -10.49 -5.38 12.31
C ALA A 196 -11.67 -5.33 11.32
N ARG A 197 -11.49 -4.64 10.18
CA ARG A 197 -12.45 -4.54 9.07
C ARG A 197 -12.19 -5.53 7.94
N GLY A 198 -11.25 -6.46 8.13
CA GLY A 198 -11.01 -7.57 7.20
C GLY A 198 -9.88 -7.37 6.19
N ILE A 199 -9.04 -6.34 6.36
CA ILE A 199 -7.89 -6.10 5.48
C ILE A 199 -6.68 -6.96 5.86
N ASP A 200 -6.01 -7.50 4.83
CA ASP A 200 -4.91 -8.45 4.97
C ASP A 200 -3.53 -7.84 4.61
N LEU A 201 -3.49 -6.89 3.68
CA LEU A 201 -2.26 -6.29 3.14
C LEU A 201 -2.32 -4.76 3.17
N PHE A 202 -1.15 -4.14 3.32
CA PHE A 202 -0.97 -2.69 3.42
C PHE A 202 0.36 -2.27 2.80
N ASP A 203 0.39 -1.06 2.27
CA ASP A 203 1.60 -0.34 1.87
C ASP A 203 1.50 1.12 2.33
N CYS A 204 2.63 1.69 2.77
CA CYS A 204 2.71 3.12 2.96
C CYS A 204 4.15 3.60 3.05
N VAL A 205 4.40 4.81 2.54
CA VAL A 205 5.69 5.50 2.66
C VAL A 205 5.89 6.16 4.02
N LEU A 206 4.84 6.29 4.85
CA LEU A 206 4.86 6.97 6.15
C LEU A 206 6.04 6.55 7.06
N PRO A 207 6.31 5.26 7.34
CA PRO A 207 7.38 4.89 8.26
C PRO A 207 8.74 5.41 7.80
N THR A 208 9.06 5.30 6.50
CA THR A 208 10.34 5.75 5.97
C THR A 208 10.38 7.27 5.85
N ARG A 209 9.36 7.91 5.24
CA ARG A 209 9.30 9.36 5.05
C ARG A 209 9.37 10.11 6.39
N ASN A 210 8.62 9.68 7.39
CA ASN A 210 8.57 10.36 8.68
C ASN A 210 9.87 10.16 9.46
N ALA A 211 10.51 8.99 9.37
CA ALA A 211 11.83 8.75 9.95
C ALA A 211 12.88 9.76 9.44
N ARG A 212 12.91 9.99 8.11
CA ARG A 212 13.82 10.98 7.49
C ARG A 212 13.54 12.41 7.94
N ASN A 213 12.27 12.72 8.26
CA ASN A 213 11.84 14.02 8.79
C ASN A 213 11.87 14.09 10.33
N GLY A 214 12.47 13.09 11.00
CA GLY A 214 12.68 13.07 12.44
C GLY A 214 11.43 12.78 13.28
N GLN A 215 10.38 12.19 12.71
CA GLN A 215 9.25 11.65 13.46
C GLN A 215 9.36 10.12 13.56
N LEU A 216 9.34 9.61 14.79
CA LEU A 216 9.60 8.21 15.12
C LEU A 216 8.40 7.64 15.89
N PHE A 217 7.96 6.44 15.50
CA PHE A 217 6.82 5.79 16.14
C PHE A 217 7.28 4.97 17.34
N THR A 218 6.58 5.13 18.46
CA THR A 218 6.81 4.36 19.69
C THR A 218 5.46 3.89 20.22
N ARG A 219 5.45 2.95 21.16
CA ARG A 219 4.22 2.46 21.80
C ARG A 219 3.50 3.54 22.61
N SER A 220 4.23 4.56 23.05
CA SER A 220 3.67 5.73 23.75
C SER A 220 3.18 6.82 22.80
N GLY A 221 3.19 6.57 21.48
CA GLY A 221 2.83 7.55 20.47
C GLY A 221 4.02 8.00 19.61
N PRO A 222 3.77 8.82 18.58
CA PRO A 222 4.82 9.36 17.74
C PRO A 222 5.60 10.45 18.49
N ILE A 223 6.92 10.40 18.42
CA ILE A 223 7.81 11.43 18.95
C ILE A 223 8.48 12.19 17.81
N SER A 224 8.94 13.42 18.08
CA SER A 224 9.82 14.14 17.17
C SER A 224 11.23 14.25 17.75
N ILE A 225 12.18 13.52 17.17
CA ILE A 225 13.55 13.38 17.72
C ILE A 225 14.31 14.70 17.78
N LYS A 226 13.88 15.70 17.00
CA LYS A 226 14.43 17.07 17.00
C LYS A 226 14.13 17.85 18.29
N ASN A 227 13.13 17.44 19.06
CA ASN A 227 12.70 18.17 20.26
C ASN A 227 13.84 18.26 21.29
N SER A 228 13.99 19.42 21.93
CA SER A 228 15.08 19.68 22.89
C SER A 228 15.01 18.80 24.13
N ILE A 229 13.82 18.31 24.51
CA ILE A 229 13.64 17.38 25.64
C ILE A 229 14.48 16.10 25.52
N PHE A 230 14.95 15.77 24.31
CA PHE A 230 15.77 14.60 24.04
C PHE A 230 17.28 14.91 23.99
N SER A 231 17.75 16.13 24.34
CA SER A 231 19.18 16.48 24.25
C SER A 231 20.08 15.57 25.07
N ASP A 232 19.61 15.19 26.26
CA ASP A 232 20.36 14.43 27.26
C ASP A 232 19.60 13.16 27.69
N ASP A 233 18.61 12.72 26.88
CA ASP A 233 17.84 11.51 27.14
C ASP A 233 18.63 10.27 26.69
N GLU A 234 19.27 9.59 27.64
CA GLU A 234 20.07 8.37 27.42
C GLU A 234 19.24 7.13 27.10
N ARG A 235 17.91 7.18 27.25
CA ARG A 235 17.01 6.06 26.97
C ARG A 235 16.90 5.79 25.46
N PRO A 236 16.55 4.57 25.04
CA PRO A 236 16.24 4.27 23.65
C PRO A 236 14.93 4.94 23.20
N LEU A 237 14.61 4.87 21.91
CA LEU A 237 13.34 5.39 21.39
C LEU A 237 12.13 4.74 22.07
N ASP A 238 12.18 3.42 22.25
CA ASP A 238 11.15 2.61 22.90
C ASP A 238 11.86 1.47 23.66
N GLU A 239 11.64 1.39 24.98
CA GLU A 239 12.35 0.47 25.88
C GLU A 239 12.04 -1.00 25.60
N GLU A 240 10.90 -1.29 24.96
CA GLU A 240 10.51 -2.65 24.62
C GLU A 240 10.79 -2.99 23.14
N CYS A 241 11.38 -2.07 22.37
CA CYS A 241 11.71 -2.31 20.96
C CYS A 241 13.05 -3.02 20.82
N LEU A 242 13.05 -4.14 20.09
CA LEU A 242 14.23 -4.99 19.91
C LEU A 242 15.00 -4.69 18.61
N CYS A 243 14.70 -3.59 17.93
CA CYS A 243 15.38 -3.20 16.69
C CYS A 243 16.84 -2.81 16.95
N TYR A 244 17.67 -2.87 15.91
CA TYR A 244 19.08 -2.46 15.99
C TYR A 244 19.23 -1.07 16.61
N THR A 245 18.40 -0.10 16.18
CA THR A 245 18.47 1.27 16.67
C THR A 245 18.23 1.39 18.18
N CYS A 246 17.16 0.76 18.71
CA CYS A 246 16.82 0.85 20.13
C CYS A 246 17.79 0.09 21.04
N ARG A 247 18.45 -0.96 20.54
CA ARG A 247 19.41 -1.71 21.37
C ARG A 247 20.78 -1.02 21.51
N HIS A 248 21.09 -0.07 20.64
CA HIS A 248 22.46 0.45 20.51
C HIS A 248 22.58 1.97 20.69
N PHE A 249 21.48 2.73 20.54
CA PHE A 249 21.55 4.19 20.54
C PHE A 249 20.48 4.83 21.41
N SER A 250 20.88 5.91 22.08
CA SER A 250 20.00 6.76 22.87
C SER A 250 19.25 7.78 22.01
N ARG A 251 18.16 8.33 22.56
CA ARG A 251 17.46 9.48 21.98
C ARG A 251 18.37 10.70 21.84
N ALA A 252 19.25 10.95 22.81
CA ALA A 252 20.26 11.99 22.75
C ALA A 252 21.18 11.87 21.53
N TYR A 253 21.71 10.67 21.28
CA TYR A 253 22.59 10.44 20.15
C TYR A 253 21.85 10.56 18.80
N LEU A 254 20.65 9.98 18.69
CA LEU A 254 19.83 10.07 17.48
C LEU A 254 19.44 11.52 17.17
N ARG A 255 19.12 12.31 18.20
CA ARG A 255 18.88 13.74 18.08
C ARG A 255 20.12 14.47 17.61
N HIS A 256 21.28 14.21 18.20
CA HIS A 256 22.54 14.81 17.79
C HIS A 256 22.80 14.57 16.30
N LEU A 257 22.72 13.31 15.84
CA LEU A 257 22.87 12.97 14.42
C LEU A 257 21.87 13.71 13.53
N TYR A 258 20.60 13.80 13.97
CA TYR A 258 19.56 14.51 13.22
C TYR A 258 19.88 16.01 13.08
N MET A 259 20.26 16.67 14.18
CA MET A 259 20.60 18.09 14.19
C MET A 259 21.87 18.39 13.40
N ALA A 260 22.84 17.46 13.41
CA ALA A 260 24.05 17.51 12.60
C ALA A 260 23.81 17.21 11.12
N LYS A 261 22.59 16.79 10.73
CA LYS A 261 22.21 16.38 9.36
C LYS A 261 23.02 15.20 8.83
N GLU A 262 23.38 14.29 9.73
CA GLU A 262 24.10 13.06 9.38
C GLU A 262 23.16 12.04 8.72
N ILE A 263 23.59 11.44 7.61
CA ILE A 263 22.81 10.43 6.87
C ILE A 263 22.54 9.18 7.72
N THR A 264 23.38 8.92 8.70
CA THR A 264 23.21 7.86 9.70
C THR A 264 21.91 8.04 10.48
N SER A 265 21.48 9.28 10.77
CA SER A 265 20.19 9.56 11.41
C SER A 265 19.04 8.99 10.59
N THR A 266 19.00 9.31 9.29
CA THR A 266 18.02 8.83 8.32
C THR A 266 17.96 7.30 8.30
N THR A 267 19.12 6.64 8.30
CA THR A 267 19.22 5.17 8.26
C THR A 267 18.68 4.54 9.55
N LEU A 268 19.18 4.96 10.71
CA LEU A 268 18.80 4.40 12.01
C LEU A 268 17.32 4.64 12.33
N ASN A 269 16.83 5.84 12.04
CA ASN A 269 15.43 6.20 12.21
C ASN A 269 14.51 5.36 11.32
N THR A 270 14.92 5.11 10.07
CA THR A 270 14.16 4.30 9.12
C THR A 270 14.09 2.84 9.56
N LEU A 271 15.22 2.28 10.01
CA LEU A 271 15.28 0.92 10.56
C LEU A 271 14.33 0.76 11.75
N HIS A 272 14.29 1.75 12.65
CA HIS A 272 13.37 1.76 13.79
C HIS A 272 11.90 1.79 13.35
N ASN A 273 11.51 2.75 12.51
CA ASN A 273 10.11 2.88 12.09
C ASN A 273 9.62 1.65 11.30
N LEU A 274 10.44 1.09 10.41
CA LEU A 274 10.08 -0.15 9.71
C LEU A 274 9.91 -1.31 10.69
N HIS A 275 10.81 -1.45 11.67
CA HIS A 275 10.67 -2.47 12.70
C HIS A 275 9.38 -2.29 13.51
N PHE A 276 9.05 -1.06 13.91
CA PHE A 276 7.83 -0.74 14.65
C PHE A 276 6.57 -1.19 13.89
N TYR A 277 6.52 -0.92 12.58
CA TYR A 277 5.38 -1.33 11.74
C TYR A 277 5.28 -2.85 11.62
N LEU A 278 6.39 -3.53 11.32
CA LEU A 278 6.41 -4.99 11.22
C LEU A 278 6.03 -5.66 12.54
N ASP A 279 6.50 -5.13 13.67
CA ASP A 279 6.17 -5.63 14.99
C ASP A 279 4.69 -5.39 15.35
N THR A 280 4.14 -4.22 14.99
CA THR A 280 2.71 -3.91 15.12
C THR A 280 1.85 -4.95 14.39
N MET A 281 2.18 -5.28 13.14
CA MET A 281 1.46 -6.28 12.37
C MET A 281 1.60 -7.69 12.95
N ARG A 282 2.80 -8.09 13.41
CA ARG A 282 3.04 -9.39 14.07
C ARG A 282 2.22 -9.54 15.36
N ARG A 283 2.10 -8.47 16.14
CA ARG A 283 1.30 -8.49 17.37
C ARG A 283 -0.17 -8.67 17.07
N LYS A 284 -0.67 -7.95 16.07
CA LYS A 284 -2.07 -8.08 15.64
C LYS A 284 -2.39 -9.49 15.13
N GLN A 285 -1.50 -10.10 14.35
CA GLN A 285 -1.61 -11.49 13.91
C GLN A 285 -1.69 -12.50 15.07
N ARG A 286 -0.94 -12.25 16.14
CA ARG A 286 -0.93 -13.10 17.35
C ARG A 286 -2.11 -12.82 18.29
N GLY A 287 -3.04 -11.95 17.91
CA GLY A 287 -4.22 -11.62 18.70
C GLY A 287 -3.97 -10.64 19.86
N TYR A 288 -2.80 -10.01 19.93
CA TYR A 288 -2.52 -9.02 20.96
C TYR A 288 -3.25 -7.70 20.67
N CYS A 289 -3.78 -7.08 21.73
CA CYS A 289 -4.25 -5.71 21.66
C CYS A 289 -3.07 -4.77 21.37
N VAL A 290 -3.12 -4.09 20.23
CA VAL A 290 -2.21 -2.98 19.93
C VAL A 290 -2.92 -1.71 20.42
N GLY A 291 -2.31 -1.00 21.36
CA GLY A 291 -2.86 0.27 21.85
C GLY A 291 -2.95 1.30 20.72
N GLN A 292 -3.88 2.24 20.83
CA GLN A 292 -3.98 3.33 19.87
C GLN A 292 -2.80 4.31 20.06
N VAL A 293 -2.17 4.66 18.95
CA VAL A 293 -1.10 5.66 18.77
C VAL A 293 -1.68 7.08 18.67
N ARG A 294 -2.95 7.23 18.27
CA ARG A 294 -3.73 8.48 18.37
C ARG A 294 -4.94 8.28 19.29
N ASN A 295 -5.40 9.36 19.90
CA ASN A 295 -6.67 9.38 20.63
C ASN A 295 -7.83 9.48 19.61
N VAL A 296 -8.37 8.33 19.17
CA VAL A 296 -9.52 8.29 18.25
C VAL A 296 -10.79 8.07 19.09
N PRO A 297 -11.87 8.86 18.92
CA PRO A 297 -13.11 8.63 19.66
C PRO A 297 -13.61 7.20 19.45
N ALA A 298 -13.87 6.48 20.54
CA ALA A 298 -14.41 5.12 20.47
C ALA A 298 -15.76 5.15 19.72
N SER A 299 -15.86 4.48 18.57
CA SER A 299 -17.16 4.30 17.92
C SER A 299 -17.29 3.02 17.10
N LEU A 300 -18.47 2.42 17.30
CA LEU A 300 -19.03 1.14 16.88
C LEU A 300 -18.45 -0.10 17.60
N PRO A 301 -19.29 -0.90 18.30
CA PRO A 301 -18.85 -2.14 18.88
C PRO A 301 -18.33 -3.06 17.76
N PRO A 302 -17.27 -3.84 17.99
CA PRO A 302 -16.84 -4.84 17.03
C PRO A 302 -18.05 -5.75 16.74
N LYS A 303 -18.49 -5.81 15.48
CA LYS A 303 -19.40 -6.89 15.08
C LYS A 303 -18.66 -8.18 15.38
N VAL A 304 -19.26 -9.01 16.21
CA VAL A 304 -18.76 -10.34 16.57
C VAL A 304 -18.42 -11.04 15.26
N LEU A 305 -17.12 -11.26 15.02
CA LEU A 305 -16.66 -12.08 13.91
C LEU A 305 -17.32 -13.45 14.06
N PRO A 306 -17.88 -14.05 13.00
CA PRO A 306 -18.21 -15.47 13.04
C PRO A 306 -16.95 -16.26 13.43
N PRO A 307 -17.09 -17.38 14.16
CA PRO A 307 -15.96 -18.14 14.69
C PRO A 307 -14.96 -18.42 13.57
N ALA A 308 -13.68 -18.17 13.87
CA ALA A 308 -12.58 -18.30 12.94
C ALA A 308 -12.67 -19.64 12.21
N VAL A 309 -12.96 -19.60 10.91
CA VAL A 309 -12.54 -20.69 10.03
C VAL A 309 -11.03 -20.70 10.16
N THR A 310 -10.47 -21.82 10.62
CA THR A 310 -9.04 -22.05 10.72
C THR A 310 -8.41 -21.89 9.33
N LYS A 311 -8.06 -20.65 8.99
CA LYS A 311 -7.28 -20.33 7.81
C LYS A 311 -5.86 -20.83 8.07
N SER A 312 -5.34 -21.59 7.12
CA SER A 312 -3.91 -21.87 7.04
C SER A 312 -3.12 -20.56 7.16
N PRO A 313 -1.95 -20.53 7.80
CA PRO A 313 -1.21 -19.30 8.06
C PRO A 313 -0.80 -18.66 6.73
N VAL A 314 -1.58 -17.68 6.27
CA VAL A 314 -1.15 -16.75 5.23
C VAL A 314 -0.13 -15.85 5.90
N ASN A 315 1.14 -15.99 5.53
CA ASN A 315 2.19 -15.07 5.91
C ASN A 315 1.82 -13.67 5.41
N MET A 316 1.19 -12.80 6.23
CA MET A 316 0.98 -11.40 5.82
C MET A 316 2.36 -10.75 5.72
N LYS A 317 2.71 -10.33 4.51
CA LYS A 317 3.97 -9.63 4.20
C LYS A 317 3.63 -8.15 4.00
N PHE A 318 4.35 -7.28 4.70
CA PHE A 318 4.28 -5.84 4.48
C PHE A 318 5.14 -5.51 3.26
N VAL A 319 4.55 -4.90 2.23
CA VAL A 319 5.29 -4.43 1.06
C VAL A 319 5.63 -2.96 1.31
N SER A 320 6.92 -2.64 1.40
CA SER A 320 7.35 -1.25 1.46
C SER A 320 7.35 -0.65 0.05
N ARG A 321 6.54 0.39 -0.19
CA ARG A 321 6.79 1.32 -1.29
C ARG A 321 8.05 2.13 -1.00
N ILE A 322 9.03 2.06 -1.90
CA ILE A 322 10.22 2.93 -1.91
C ILE A 322 9.99 4.01 -2.95
#